data_AF-A0A9E3WIR0-F1
#
_entry.id   AF-A0A9E3WIR0-F1
#
_cell.length_a   1.000
_cell.length_b   1.000
_cell.length_c   1.000
_cell.angle_alpha   90.00
_cell.angle_beta   90.00
_cell.angle_gamma   90.00
#
_symmetry.space_group_name_H-M   'P 1'
#
loop_
_entity.id
_entity.type
_entity.pdbx_description
1 polymer ?
#
loop_
_entity_poly.entity_id
_entity_poly.type
_entity_poly.pdbx_seq_one_letter_code
_entity_poly.pdbx_strand_id
1 'polypeptide(L)' 'MARDIAEGYHLVTERTFKTMSRGEVEQLALELDRCLREIRGEQPPLDDLDLIKSRNRRIQRLNQAFMILRSYQQKSRKGP' A
#
# COMPACT_ATOMS: atom_id res chain seq x y z
N MET A 1 3.38 0.38 9.26
CA MET A 1 3.56 1.04 7.95
C MET A 1 2.40 0.83 6.99
N ALA A 2 2.03 -0.41 6.60
CA ALA A 2 0.94 -0.62 5.63
C ALA A 2 -0.41 0.00 6.06
N ARG A 3 -0.75 -0.11 7.36
CA ARG A 3 -1.94 0.53 7.92
C ARG A 3 -1.85 2.06 7.90
N ASP A 4 -0.68 2.62 8.22
CA ASP A 4 -0.43 4.06 8.17
C ASP A 4 -0.59 4.62 6.75
N ILE A 5 -0.17 3.84 5.74
CA ILE A 5 -0.37 4.16 4.32
C ILE A 5 -1.87 4.13 3.97
N ALA A 6 -2.59 3.09 4.41
CA ALA A 6 -4.03 2.96 4.17
C ALA A 6 -4.79 4.16 4.74
N GLU A 7 -4.52 4.53 5.99
CA GLU A 7 -5.18 5.66 6.67
C GLU A 7 -4.69 7.02 6.14
N GLY A 8 -3.54 7.06 5.47
CA GLY A 8 -2.99 8.27 4.86
C GLY A 8 -2.03 9.05 5.76
N TYR A 9 -1.56 8.45 6.86
CA TYR A 9 -0.50 9.01 7.71
C TYR A 9 0.89 8.91 7.06
N HIS A 10 1.05 8.03 6.07
CA HIS A 10 2.31 7.89 5.34
C HIS A 10 2.09 7.98 3.83
N LEU A 11 2.71 8.97 3.19
CA LEU A 11 2.78 9.08 1.73
C LEU A 11 3.96 8.27 1.19
N VAL A 12 3.68 7.29 0.36
CA VAL A 12 4.71 6.44 -0.25
C VAL A 12 5.31 7.13 -1.47
N THR A 13 6.64 7.21 -1.51
CA THR A 13 7.42 7.69 -2.65
C THR A 13 8.61 6.77 -2.88
N GLU A 14 9.35 6.91 -3.98
CA GLU A 14 10.58 6.12 -4.18
C GLU A 14 11.61 6.33 -3.06
N ARG A 15 11.65 7.51 -2.43
CA ARG A 15 12.56 7.79 -1.32
C ARG A 15 12.25 6.93 -0.10
N THR A 16 10.98 6.59 0.12
CA THR A 16 10.54 5.71 1.22
C THR A 16 11.31 4.40 1.23
N PHE A 17 11.61 3.84 0.04
CA PHE A 17 12.29 2.55 -0.08
C PHE A 17 13.81 2.64 -0.10
N LYS A 18 14.39 3.82 -0.39
CA LYS A 18 15.86 3.98 -0.47
C LYS A 18 16.58 3.72 0.86
N THR A 19 15.90 3.93 1.98
CA THR A 19 16.44 3.69 3.32
C THR A 19 16.17 2.27 3.82
N MET A 20 15.46 1.45 3.04
CA MET A 20 15.08 0.09 3.39
C MET A 20 16.03 -0.90 2.71
N SER A 21 16.38 -1.96 3.42
CA SER A 21 17.01 -3.15 2.85
C SER A 21 16.04 -3.87 1.91
N ARG A 22 16.58 -4.75 1.05
CA ARG A 22 15.76 -5.58 0.15
C ARG A 22 14.72 -6.41 0.93
N GLY A 23 15.13 -6.99 2.06
CA GLY A 23 14.24 -7.79 2.91
C GLY A 23 13.11 -6.95 3.50
N GLU A 24 13.37 -5.71 3.92
CA GLU A 24 12.34 -4.80 4.41
C GLU A 24 11.35 -4.40 3.30
N VAL A 25 11.82 -4.18 2.07
CA VAL A 25 10.93 -3.89 0.93
C VAL A 25 10.05 -5.10 0.59
N GLU A 26 10.59 -6.31 0.63
CA GLU A 26 9.82 -7.55 0.45
C GLU A 26 8.79 -7.74 1.56
N GLN A 27 9.18 -7.52 2.81
CA GLN A 27 8.27 -7.58 3.95
C GLN A 27 7.13 -6.56 3.84
N LEU A 28 7.42 -5.31 3.46
CA LEU A 28 6.41 -4.29 3.24
C LEU A 28 5.45 -4.68 2.10
N ALA A 29 5.93 -5.33 1.04
CA ALA A 29 5.07 -5.83 -0.02
C ALA A 29 4.06 -6.87 0.49
N LEU A 30 4.48 -7.77 1.38
CA LEU A 30 3.60 -8.76 2.02
C LEU A 30 2.56 -8.08 2.93
N GLU A 31 2.98 -7.08 3.71
CA GLU A 31 2.09 -6.33 4.59
C GLU A 31 1.04 -5.52 3.81
N LEU A 32 1.44 -4.86 2.72
CA LEU A 32 0.51 -4.16 1.84
C LEU A 32 -0.50 -5.13 1.23
N ASP A 33 -0.09 -6.32 0.81
CA ASP A 33 -0.97 -7.33 0.17
C ASP A 33 -2.00 -7.85 1.17
N ARG A 34 -1.53 -8.15 2.39
CA ARG A 34 -2.39 -8.56 3.50
C ARG A 34 -3.41 -7.46 3.83
N CYS A 35 -2.96 -6.23 4.04
CA CYS A 35 -3.84 -5.11 4.38
C CYS A 35 -4.87 -4.82 3.28
N LEU A 36 -4.46 -4.90 2.01
CA LEU A 36 -5.37 -4.73 0.87
C LEU A 36 -6.44 -5.83 0.83
N ARG A 37 -6.08 -7.09 1.11
CA ARG A 37 -7.04 -8.20 1.20
C ARG A 37 -8.02 -8.01 2.36
N GLU A 38 -7.52 -7.62 3.53
CA GLU A 38 -8.35 -7.33 4.70
C GLU A 38 -9.39 -6.24 4.39
N ILE A 39 -8.96 -5.10 3.84
CA ILE A 39 -9.86 -3.99 3.49
C ILE A 39 -10.84 -4.38 2.37
N ARG A 40 -10.40 -5.20 1.39
CA ARG A 40 -11.31 -5.71 0.35
C ARG A 40 -12.37 -6.65 0.91
N GLY A 41 -12.06 -7.37 1.99
CA GLY A 41 -13.02 -8.21 2.71
C GLY A 41 -14.06 -7.43 3.51
N GLU A 42 -13.85 -6.13 3.76
CA GLU A 42 -14.84 -5.29 4.43
C GLU A 42 -16.10 -5.13 3.56
N GLN A 43 -17.26 -5.36 4.16
CA GLN A 43 -18.58 -5.17 3.56
C GLN A 43 -19.34 -4.08 4.34
N PRO A 44 -19.09 -2.78 4.04
CA PRO A 44 -19.89 -1.71 4.62
C PRO A 44 -21.35 -1.81 4.16
N PRO A 45 -22.31 -1.33 4.96
CA PRO A 45 -23.70 -1.17 4.52
C PRO A 45 -23.79 -0.38 3.21
N LEU A 46 -24.71 -0.76 2.33
CA LEU A 46 -24.82 -0.18 0.98
C LEU A 46 -25.31 1.27 1.00
N ASP A 47 -26.02 1.66 2.05
CA ASP A 47 -26.54 3.00 2.31
C ASP A 47 -25.54 3.91 3.04
N ASP A 48 -24.47 3.34 3.63
CA ASP A 48 -23.39 4.11 4.24
C ASP A 48 -22.33 4.51 3.20
N LEU A 49 -22.66 5.58 2.47
CA LEU A 49 -21.77 6.13 1.44
C LEU A 49 -20.42 6.59 1.99
N ASP A 50 -20.35 7.01 3.25
CA ASP A 50 -19.12 7.53 3.84
C ASP A 50 -18.14 6.41 4.19
N LEU A 51 -18.63 5.30 4.73
CA LEU A 51 -17.83 4.09 4.93
C LEU A 51 -17.35 3.50 3.59
N ILE A 52 -18.21 3.46 2.58
CA ILE A 52 -17.83 3.01 1.22
C ILE A 52 -16.71 3.88 0.65
N LYS A 53 -16.86 5.21 0.69
CA LYS A 53 -15.82 6.14 0.22
C LYS A 53 -14.52 5.98 1.01
N SER A 54 -14.62 5.81 2.33
CA SER A 54 -13.45 5.60 3.20
C SER A 54 -12.68 4.33 2.83
N ARG A 55 -13.39 3.21 2.67
CA ARG A 55 -12.80 1.95 2.18
C ARG A 55 -12.13 2.12 0.82
N ASN A 56 -12.78 2.78 -0.13
CA ASN A 56 -12.23 2.99 -1.47
C ASN A 56 -10.96 3.86 -1.45
N ARG A 57 -10.90 4.90 -0.60
CA ARG A 57 -9.68 5.71 -0.41
C ARG A 57 -8.52 4.87 0.12
N ARG A 58 -8.77 4.03 1.14
CA ARG A 58 -7.75 3.12 1.70
C ARG A 58 -7.22 2.15 0.65
N ILE A 59 -8.10 1.54 -0.15
CA ILE A 59 -7.73 0.68 -1.29
C ILE A 59 -6.88 1.44 -2.31
N GLN A 60 -7.28 2.66 -2.68
CA GLN A 60 -6.56 3.47 -3.66
C GLN A 60 -5.13 3.76 -3.21
N ARG A 61 -4.94 4.16 -1.94
CA ARG A 61 -3.60 4.43 -1.38
C ARG A 61 -2.71 3.19 -1.38
N LEU A 62 -3.25 2.05 -0.97
CA LEU A 62 -2.52 0.78 -0.98
C LEU A 62 -2.11 0.35 -2.39
N ASN A 63 -3.02 0.48 -3.37
CA ASN A 63 -2.70 0.19 -4.78
C ASN A 63 -1.60 1.12 -5.33
N GLN A 64 -1.65 2.42 -5.00
CA GLN A 64 -0.61 3.38 -5.38
C GLN A 64 0.74 3.01 -4.75
N ALA A 65 0.77 2.71 -3.46
CA ALA A 65 1.97 2.26 -2.77
C ALA A 65 2.57 1.00 -3.41
N PHE A 66 1.72 0.02 -3.76
CA PHE A 66 2.11 -1.17 -4.48
C PHE A 66 2.77 -0.87 -5.82
N MET A 67 2.17 0.03 -6.60
CA MET A 67 2.70 0.41 -7.92
C MET A 67 4.10 0.99 -7.81
N ILE A 68 4.32 1.92 -6.87
CA ILE A 68 5.63 2.55 -6.64
C ILE A 68 6.64 1.51 -6.15
N LEU A 69 6.23 0.62 -5.23
CA LEU A 69 7.08 -0.46 -4.72
C LEU A 69 7.53 -1.40 -5.85
N ARG A 70 6.60 -1.84 -6.71
CA ARG A 70 6.91 -2.72 -7.85
C ARG A 70 7.86 -2.06 -8.84
N SER A 71 7.64 -0.77 -9.13
CA SER A 71 8.54 0.04 -9.96
C SER A 71 9.95 0.10 -9.36
N TYR A 72 10.05 0.36 -8.05
CA TYR A 72 11.32 0.38 -7.32
C TYR A 72 12.03 -0.98 -7.39
N GLN A 73 11.34 -2.09 -7.10
CA GLN A 73 11.90 -3.45 -7.20
C GLN A 73 12.42 -3.76 -8.61
N GLN A 74 11.68 -3.34 -9.65
CA GLN A 74 12.08 -3.57 -11.03
C GLN A 74 13.36 -2.81 -11.39
N LYS A 75 13.51 -1.57 -10.92
CA LYS A 75 14.73 -0.76 -11.09
C LYS A 75 15.91 -1.39 -10.35
N SER A 76 15.74 -1.75 -9.07
CA SER A 76 16.80 -2.34 -8.26
C SER A 76 17.31 -3.69 -8.79
N ARG A 77 16.47 -4.44 -9.51
CA ARG A 77 16.88 -5.71 -10.15
C ARG A 77 17.70 -5.52 -11.42
N LYS A 78 17.55 -4.40 -12.13
CA LYS A 78 18.24 -4.14 -13.41
C LYS A 78 19.65 -3.57 -13.25
N GLY A 79 20.09 -3.30 -12.02
CA GLY A 79 21.33 -2.57 -11.73
C GLY A 79 21.17 -1.06 -11.98
N PRO A 80 21.95 -0.20 -11.29
CA PRO A 80 22.01 1.23 -11.60
C PRO A 80 22.54 1.49 -13.02
#